data_AF-A0A7C6YJF9-F1
#
_entry.id   AF-A0A7C6YJF9-F1
#
_cell.length_a   1.000
_cell.length_b   1.000
_cell.length_c   1.000
_cell.angle_alpha   90.00
_cell.angle_beta   90.00
_cell.angle_gamma   90.00
#
_symmetry.space_group_name_H-M   'P 1'
#
loop_
_entity.id
_entity.type
_entity.pdbx_description
1 polymer ?
#
loop_
_entity_poly.entity_id
_entity_poly.type
_entity_poly.pdbx_seq_one_letter_code
_entity_poly.pdbx_strand_id
1 'polypeptide(L)' 'INIAKENGKETLVIGAEPGFSIALKNSADNTIVLKKQQHPHGAV' A
#
# COMPACT_ATOMS: atom_id res chain seq x y z
N ILE A 1 -12.55 3.13 -1.78
CA ILE A 1 -12.64 2.25 -0.58
C ILE A 1 -13.98 2.36 0.15
N ASN A 2 -14.49 3.55 0.48
CA ASN A 2 -15.78 3.70 1.18
C ASN A 2 -16.95 2.93 0.53
N ILE A 3 -17.22 3.18 -0.75
CA ILE A 3 -18.31 2.50 -1.48
C ILE A 3 -18.13 0.98 -1.50
N ALA A 4 -16.90 0.47 -1.62
CA ALA A 4 -16.64 -0.97 -1.61
C ALA A 4 -17.00 -1.58 -0.24
N LYS A 5 -16.62 -0.91 0.85
CA LYS A 5 -16.95 -1.31 2.21
C LYS A 5 -18.45 -1.26 2.51
N GLU A 6 -19.14 -0.22 2.05
CA GLU A 6 -20.61 -0.12 2.17
C GLU A 6 -21.34 -1.28 1.48
N ASN A 7 -20.73 -1.86 0.44
CA ASN A 7 -21.25 -3.03 -0.25
C ASN A 7 -20.75 -4.37 0.35
N GLY A 8 -20.15 -4.34 1.55
CA GLY A 8 -19.63 -5.54 2.22
C GLY A 8 -18.43 -6.18 1.52
N LYS A 9 -17.74 -5.46 0.63
CA LYS A 9 -16.57 -5.97 -0.09
C LYS A 9 -15.30 -5.72 0.72
N GLU A 10 -14.47 -6.75 0.81
CA GLU A 10 -13.13 -6.63 1.35
C GLU A 10 -12.24 -5.78 0.43
N THR A 11 -11.36 -4.97 1.01
CA THR A 11 -10.51 -4.02 0.30
C THR A 11 -9.03 -4.29 0.53
N LEU A 12 -8.29 -4.44 -0.57
CA LEU A 12 -6.82 -4.51 -0.60
C LEU A 12 -6.27 -3.28 -1.34
N VAL A 13 -5.35 -2.54 -0.71
CA VAL A 13 -4.66 -1.41 -1.35
C VAL A 13 -3.17 -1.71 -1.49
N ILE A 14 -2.64 -1.51 -2.70
CA ILE A 14 -1.22 -1.67 -3.01
C ILE A 14 -0.65 -0.29 -3.32
N GLY A 15 0.37 0.12 -2.58
CA GLY A 15 1.01 1.42 -2.73
C GLY A 15 2.54 1.33 -2.63
N ALA A 16 3.24 2.37 -3.04
CA ALA A 16 4.71 2.45 -2.99
C ALA A 16 5.17 3.68 -2.20
N GLU A 17 6.36 3.58 -1.60
CA GLU A 17 6.98 4.69 -0.87
C GLU A 17 8.20 5.28 -1.61
N PRO A 18 8.47 6.59 -1.44
CA PRO A 18 7.68 7.56 -0.69
C PRO A 18 6.40 7.99 -1.43
N GLY A 19 5.38 8.44 -0.70
CA GLY A 19 4.15 8.99 -1.29
C GLY A 19 2.89 8.13 -1.14
N PHE A 20 2.96 6.98 -0.46
CA PHE A 20 1.76 6.23 -0.15
C PHE A 20 0.89 6.97 0.88
N SER A 21 -0.37 7.20 0.54
CA SER A 21 -1.35 7.85 1.41
C SER A 21 -1.60 7.05 2.68
N ILE A 22 -1.30 7.68 3.82
CA ILE A 22 -1.61 7.15 5.16
C ILE A 22 -3.11 6.94 5.33
N ALA A 23 -3.95 7.84 4.82
CA ALA A 23 -5.40 7.73 4.92
C ALA A 23 -5.93 6.50 4.17
N LEU A 24 -5.42 6.23 2.96
CA LEU A 24 -5.80 5.05 2.18
C LEU A 24 -5.31 3.76 2.84
N LYS A 25 -4.08 3.77 3.39
CA LYS A 25 -3.53 2.64 4.13
C LYS A 25 -4.39 2.27 5.34
N ASN A 26 -4.83 3.27 6.11
CA ASN A 26 -5.64 3.05 7.31
C ASN A 26 -7.09 2.67 7.00
N SER A 27 -7.60 3.03 5.82
CA SER A 27 -9.00 2.82 5.46
C SER A 27 -9.24 1.48 4.74
N ALA A 28 -8.18 0.81 4.27
CA ALA A 28 -8.25 -0.52 3.68
C ALA A 28 -8.25 -1.62 4.75
N ASP A 29 -8.77 -2.80 4.42
CA ASP A 29 -8.72 -3.96 5.32
C ASP A 29 -7.33 -4.60 5.29
N ASN A 30 -6.74 -4.64 4.09
CA ASN A 30 -5.39 -5.13 3.85
C ASN A 30 -4.57 -4.14 3.03
N THR A 31 -3.25 -4.11 3.27
CA THR A 31 -2.33 -3.24 2.53
C THR A 31 -1.03 -3.94 2.17
N ILE A 32 -0.53 -3.67 0.97
CA ILE A 32 0.80 -4.10 0.51
C ILE A 32 1.60 -2.85 0.18
N VAL A 33 2.77 -2.68 0.82
CA VAL A 33 3.69 -1.58 0.53
C VAL A 33 4.85 -2.13 -0.31
N LEU A 34 4.95 -1.65 -1.55
CA LEU A 34 6.05 -1.95 -2.45
C LEU A 34 7.29 -1.20 -1.98
N LYS A 35 8.32 -1.95 -1.59
CA LYS A 35 9.64 -1.41 -1.26
C LYS A 35 10.52 -1.45 -2.51
N LYS A 36 11.24 -0.36 -2.78
CA LYS A 36 12.32 -0.41 -3.76
C LYS A 36 13.34 -1.43 -3.27
N GLN A 37 13.72 -2.38 -4.12
CA GLN A 37 14.86 -3.24 -3.84
C GLN A 37 16.06 -2.33 -3.59
N GLN A 38 16.59 -2.35 -2.37
CA GLN A 38 17.90 -1.77 -2.10
C GLN A 38 18.89 -2.62 -2.88
N HIS A 39 19.30 -2.15 -4.06
CA HIS A 39 20.56 -2.64 -4.60
C HIS A 39 21.64 -2.20 -3.60
N PRO A 40 22.42 -3.13 -3.02
CA PRO A 40 23.58 -2.74 -2.24
C PRO A 40 24.51 -1.97 -3.16
N HIS A 41 24.44 -0.64 -3.08
CA HIS A 41 25.39 0.27 -3.71
C HIS A 41 26.70 0.10 -2.95
N GLY A 42 27.59 -0.76 -3.45
CA GLY A 42 28.87 -1.07 -2.80
C GLY A 42 29.53 -2.40 -3.17
N ALA A 43 28.98 -3.18 -4.11
CA ALA A 43 29.67 -4.33 -4.66
C ALA A 43 30.18 -4.04 -6.08
N VAL A 44 31.16 -3.15 -6.20
CA VAL A 44 32.13 -3.08 -7.33
C VAL A 44 33.46 -2.56 -6.83
#